data_AF-A0AAW1D4B8-F1
#
_entry.id   AF-A0AAW1D4B8-F1
#
_cell.length_a   1.000
_cell.length_b   1.000
_cell.length_c   1.000
_cell.angle_alpha   90.00
_cell.angle_beta   90.00
_cell.angle_gamma   90.00
#
_symmetry.space_group_name_H-M   'P 1'
#
loop_
_entity.id
_entity.type
_entity.pdbx_description
1 polymer ?
#
loop_
_entity_poly.entity_id
_entity_poly.type
_entity_poly.pdbx_seq_one_letter_code
_entity_poly.pdbx_strand_id
1 'polypeptide(L)'
;MEGSSSGNWRDSIINQIQNRNRQQFICFQDLIAAHNRLFESYNVLRLENMQISVQNEKLRCERMSVDMTNIGSGFLAIPANKIAQLESKLLAQQEELTELHKKKGENAQMVVDLNKKLQEQELLLRATEDRLEKSITMVNNLKAEVQRYSVCKTELENLNQLIRDEHQALQLAYSHLEEKLRKCQDENRQLVVSLMKYKSKDAEKLNEENDTFNRLRYARLKKELEEAAKDTRGIPPDTMPPECGPIVEKSAVPSKAIIIFDAHEGEISAVKWSPVDQVLATGGQDRKVKLWDISKGTADCRGLLVGSNAGVMSVNFDSCGTYILGASNDFASRVWGVTDQRLKVRFS
;
A
#
# COMPACT_ATOMS: atom_id res chain seq x y z
N MET A 1 -33.24 30.94 30.73
CA MET A 1 -34.30 30.41 29.86
C MET A 1 -34.20 28.89 29.89
N GLU A 2 -34.72 28.30 30.96
CA GLU A 2 -34.76 26.84 31.14
C GLU A 2 -36.21 26.40 30.97
N GLY A 3 -36.50 25.67 29.91
CA GLY A 3 -37.87 25.20 29.66
C GLY A 3 -38.14 24.84 28.21
N SER A 4 -37.36 23.95 27.60
CA SER A 4 -37.75 23.36 26.31
C SER A 4 -37.11 22.01 25.96
N SER A 5 -36.31 21.39 26.83
CA SER A 5 -35.59 20.14 26.49
C SER A 5 -36.23 18.86 27.05
N SER A 6 -37.26 18.96 27.89
CA SER A 6 -37.88 17.83 28.58
C SER A 6 -39.02 17.14 27.80
N GLY A 7 -39.41 17.67 26.62
CA GLY A 7 -40.43 17.07 25.74
C GLY A 7 -39.89 16.03 24.76
N ASN A 8 -38.68 16.24 24.23
CA ASN A 8 -38.18 15.45 23.09
C ASN A 8 -37.94 13.96 23.39
N TRP A 9 -37.44 13.63 24.58
CA TRP A 9 -37.12 12.22 24.89
C TRP A 9 -38.38 11.41 25.23
N ARG A 10 -39.39 12.04 25.87
CA ARG A 10 -40.67 11.40 26.17
C ARG A 10 -41.44 11.10 24.89
N ASP A 11 -41.52 12.07 23.99
CA ASP A 11 -42.20 11.90 22.70
C ASP A 11 -41.47 10.89 21.79
N SER A 12 -40.14 10.81 21.87
CA SER A 12 -39.36 9.80 21.16
C SER A 12 -39.63 8.39 21.69
N ILE A 13 -39.68 8.20 23.00
CA ILE A 13 -40.01 6.90 23.61
C ILE A 13 -41.46 6.49 23.28
N ILE A 14 -42.41 7.43 23.36
CA ILE A 14 -43.81 7.16 23.01
C ILE A 14 -43.91 6.73 21.54
N ASN A 15 -43.23 7.43 20.62
CA ASN A 15 -43.19 7.04 19.22
C ASN A 15 -42.53 5.67 18.99
N GLN A 16 -41.45 5.36 19.70
CA GLN A 16 -40.80 4.04 19.61
C GLN A 16 -41.71 2.92 20.11
N ILE A 17 -42.42 3.13 21.22
CA ILE A 17 -43.38 2.15 21.75
C ILE A 17 -44.56 1.99 20.79
N GLN A 18 -45.10 3.08 20.25
CA GLN A 18 -46.18 3.04 19.26
C GLN A 18 -45.74 2.30 17.99
N ASN A 19 -44.54 2.57 17.49
CA ASN A 19 -44.01 1.93 16.29
C ASN A 19 -43.75 0.43 16.52
N ARG A 20 -43.19 0.07 17.69
CA ARG A 20 -43.02 -1.33 18.11
C ARG A 20 -44.37 -2.04 18.22
N ASN A 21 -45.36 -1.43 18.87
CA ASN A 21 -46.69 -1.99 19.00
C ASN A 21 -47.36 -2.15 17.62
N ARG A 22 -47.16 -1.21 16.69
CA ARG A 22 -47.68 -1.28 15.32
C ARG A 22 -47.04 -2.42 14.53
N GLN A 23 -45.72 -2.57 14.59
CA GLN A 23 -45.00 -3.68 13.94
C GLN A 23 -45.41 -5.03 14.53
N GLN A 24 -45.48 -5.14 15.85
CA GLN A 24 -45.92 -6.37 16.51
C GLN A 24 -47.38 -6.70 16.16
N PHE A 25 -48.27 -5.70 16.11
CA PHE A 25 -49.68 -5.91 15.74
C PHE A 25 -49.83 -6.39 14.30
N ILE A 26 -49.09 -5.81 13.34
CA ILE A 26 -49.14 -6.21 11.92
C ILE A 26 -48.77 -7.68 11.76
N CYS A 27 -47.76 -8.17 12.48
CA CYS A 27 -47.34 -9.58 12.42
C CYS A 27 -48.45 -10.56 12.87
N PHE A 28 -49.39 -10.13 13.72
CA PHE A 28 -50.49 -10.96 14.21
C PHE A 28 -51.84 -10.63 13.58
N GLN A 29 -51.90 -9.66 12.67
CA GLN A 29 -53.15 -9.19 12.08
C GLN A 29 -53.85 -10.30 11.27
N ASP A 30 -53.10 -11.08 10.51
CA ASP A 30 -53.65 -12.21 9.73
C ASP A 30 -54.17 -13.33 10.64
N LEU A 31 -53.49 -13.59 11.76
CA LEU A 31 -53.92 -14.56 12.76
C LEU A 31 -55.21 -14.13 13.45
N ILE A 32 -55.33 -12.85 13.81
CA ILE A 32 -56.53 -12.28 14.41
C ILE A 32 -57.70 -12.32 13.41
N ALA A 33 -57.45 -11.98 12.15
CA ALA A 33 -58.46 -12.05 11.10
C ALA A 33 -58.93 -13.50 10.85
N ALA A 34 -58.01 -14.46 10.84
CA ALA A 34 -58.33 -15.88 10.72
C ALA A 34 -59.13 -16.39 11.94
N HIS A 35 -58.74 -16.00 13.16
CA HIS A 35 -59.47 -16.35 14.38
C HIS A 35 -60.90 -15.80 14.37
N ASN A 36 -61.07 -14.53 13.98
CA ASN A 36 -62.40 -13.91 13.89
C ASN A 36 -63.28 -14.60 12.84
N ARG A 37 -62.74 -14.96 11.68
CA ARG A 37 -63.48 -15.74 10.66
C ARG A 37 -63.87 -17.12 11.16
N LEU A 38 -62.96 -17.80 11.88
CA LEU A 38 -63.25 -19.11 12.46
C LEU A 38 -64.33 -19.00 13.54
N PHE A 39 -64.27 -17.94 14.35
CA PHE A 39 -65.24 -17.66 15.41
C PHE A 39 -66.63 -17.35 14.84
N GLU A 40 -66.71 -16.54 13.78
CA GLU A 40 -67.96 -16.30 13.04
C GLU A 40 -68.51 -17.59 12.43
N SER A 41 -67.68 -18.40 11.78
CA SER A 41 -68.09 -19.69 11.21
C SER A 41 -68.59 -20.67 12.28
N TYR A 42 -67.90 -20.74 13.43
CA TYR A 42 -68.34 -21.52 14.59
C TYR A 42 -69.72 -21.08 15.09
N ASN A 43 -69.95 -19.77 15.21
CA ASN A 43 -71.24 -19.24 15.66
C ASN A 43 -72.37 -19.55 14.66
N VAL A 44 -72.10 -19.46 13.35
CA VAL A 44 -73.07 -19.84 12.30
C VAL A 44 -73.42 -21.33 12.41
N LEU A 45 -72.41 -22.21 12.46
CA LEU A 45 -72.62 -23.66 12.60
C LEU A 45 -73.34 -24.03 13.89
N ARG A 46 -73.08 -23.30 14.98
CA ARG A 46 -73.78 -23.49 16.26
C ARG A 46 -75.26 -23.10 16.15
N LEU A 47 -75.57 -22.01 15.45
CA LEU A 47 -76.96 -21.58 15.21
C LEU A 47 -77.70 -22.58 14.30
N GLU A 48 -77.06 -23.07 13.23
CA GLU A 48 -77.63 -24.09 12.36
C GLU A 48 -77.93 -25.40 13.11
N ASN A 49 -76.99 -25.88 13.94
CA ASN A 49 -77.22 -27.08 14.76
C ASN A 49 -78.38 -26.89 15.75
N MET A 50 -78.49 -25.71 16.36
CA MET A 50 -79.62 -25.39 17.22
C MET A 50 -80.95 -25.40 16.44
N GLN A 51 -80.95 -24.89 15.21
CA GLN A 51 -82.12 -24.85 14.34
C GLN A 51 -82.54 -26.25 13.88
N ILE A 52 -81.59 -27.11 13.50
CA ILE A 52 -81.83 -28.52 13.17
C ILE A 52 -82.38 -29.27 14.38
N SER A 53 -81.87 -29.02 15.59
CA SER A 53 -82.37 -29.63 16.82
C SER A 53 -83.85 -29.27 17.06
N VAL A 54 -84.21 -27.99 16.93
CA VAL A 54 -85.60 -27.53 17.05
C VAL A 54 -86.50 -28.14 15.98
N GLN A 55 -86.01 -28.28 14.75
CA GLN A 55 -86.77 -28.88 13.67
C GLN A 55 -86.99 -30.38 13.86
N ASN A 56 -86.00 -31.11 14.36
CA ASN A 56 -86.14 -32.51 14.75
C ASN A 56 -87.14 -32.69 15.90
N GLU A 57 -87.17 -31.76 16.84
CA GLU A 57 -88.13 -31.79 17.95
C GLU A 57 -89.55 -31.47 17.47
N LYS A 58 -89.73 -30.53 16.54
CA LYS A 58 -91.01 -30.30 15.85
C LYS A 58 -91.48 -31.54 15.08
N LEU A 59 -90.60 -32.19 14.31
CA LEU A 59 -90.94 -33.41 13.57
C LEU A 59 -91.28 -34.58 14.52
N ARG A 60 -90.66 -34.65 15.70
CA ARG A 60 -91.03 -35.60 16.75
C ARG A 60 -92.42 -35.31 17.32
N CYS A 61 -92.74 -34.05 17.60
CA CYS A 61 -94.08 -33.63 18.04
C CYS A 61 -95.15 -33.89 16.96
N GLU A 62 -94.84 -33.63 15.69
CA GLU A 62 -95.74 -33.95 14.57
C GLU A 62 -95.94 -35.46 14.43
N ARG A 63 -94.89 -36.29 14.56
CA ARG A 63 -95.05 -37.75 14.61
C ARG A 63 -95.92 -38.23 15.76
N MET A 64 -95.72 -37.68 16.97
CA MET A 64 -96.58 -37.98 18.12
C MET A 64 -98.03 -37.50 17.92
N SER A 65 -98.27 -36.50 17.08
CA SER A 65 -99.64 -36.04 16.73
C SER A 65 -100.35 -36.95 15.71
N VAL A 66 -99.59 -37.63 14.83
CA VAL A 66 -100.12 -38.55 13.82
C VAL A 66 -100.47 -39.93 14.43
N ASP A 67 -99.74 -40.35 15.47
CA ASP A 67 -99.93 -41.67 16.10
C ASP A 67 -101.21 -41.80 16.95
N MET A 68 -101.96 -40.72 17.21
CA MET A 68 -103.21 -40.76 18.01
C MET A 68 -104.52 -40.71 17.21
N THR A 69 -104.48 -40.73 15.86
CA THR A 69 -105.71 -40.59 15.04
C THR A 69 -106.03 -41.77 14.12
N ASN A 70 -105.32 -42.90 14.20
CA ASN A 70 -105.61 -43.99 13.26
C ASN A 70 -105.48 -45.39 13.86
N ILE A 71 -106.42 -45.73 14.74
CA ILE A 71 -106.73 -47.13 15.09
C ILE A 71 -108.23 -47.33 14.89
N GLY A 72 -108.62 -47.82 13.72
CA GLY A 72 -110.03 -48.16 13.47
C GLY A 72 -110.37 -48.56 12.04
N SER A 73 -110.47 -49.88 11.84
CA SER A 73 -111.36 -50.58 10.88
C SER A 73 -110.88 -50.84 9.44
N GLY A 74 -111.10 -52.09 9.01
CA GLY A 74 -111.41 -52.38 7.60
C GLY A 74 -110.49 -53.38 6.88
N PHE A 75 -110.41 -54.63 7.36
CA PHE A 75 -109.90 -55.76 6.55
C PHE A 75 -110.99 -56.18 5.55
N LEU A 76 -110.98 -55.60 4.36
CA LEU A 76 -111.74 -56.05 3.19
C LEU A 76 -110.80 -56.11 1.99
N ALA A 77 -111.01 -57.13 1.15
CA ALA A 77 -110.17 -57.56 0.04
C ALA A 77 -109.45 -56.41 -0.69
N ILE A 78 -108.12 -56.50 -0.73
CA ILE A 78 -107.28 -55.60 -1.51
C ILE A 78 -107.69 -55.77 -2.98
N PRO A 79 -108.19 -54.73 -3.66
CA PRO A 79 -108.53 -54.82 -5.08
C PRO A 79 -107.27 -55.23 -5.86
N ALA A 80 -107.38 -56.09 -6.87
CA ALA A 80 -106.23 -56.51 -7.70
C ALA A 80 -105.42 -55.31 -8.25
N ASN A 81 -106.08 -54.17 -8.51
CA ASN A 81 -105.44 -52.89 -8.85
C ASN A 81 -104.48 -52.36 -7.77
N LYS A 82 -104.78 -52.59 -6.49
CA LYS A 82 -103.96 -52.12 -5.36
C LYS A 82 -102.78 -53.05 -5.10
N ILE A 83 -102.90 -54.35 -5.42
CA ILE A 83 -101.76 -55.30 -5.48
C ILE A 83 -100.82 -54.91 -6.62
N ALA A 84 -101.34 -54.70 -7.84
CA ALA A 84 -100.54 -54.27 -8.99
C ALA A 84 -99.85 -52.90 -8.76
N GLN A 85 -100.52 -51.95 -8.10
CA GLN A 85 -99.90 -50.69 -7.69
C GLN A 85 -98.79 -50.86 -6.66
N LEU A 86 -98.92 -51.81 -5.73
CA LEU A 86 -97.89 -52.10 -4.74
C LEU A 86 -96.68 -52.81 -5.38
N GLU A 87 -96.91 -53.72 -6.32
CA GLU A 87 -95.85 -54.38 -7.09
C GLU A 87 -95.09 -53.40 -7.98
N SER A 88 -95.78 -52.49 -8.66
CA SER A 88 -95.15 -51.40 -9.43
C SER A 88 -94.34 -50.45 -8.54
N LYS A 89 -94.84 -50.12 -7.33
CA LYS A 89 -94.08 -49.33 -6.35
C LYS A 89 -92.87 -50.07 -5.81
N LEU A 90 -92.98 -51.38 -5.57
CA LEU A 90 -91.86 -52.21 -5.13
C LEU A 90 -90.75 -52.22 -6.19
N LEU A 91 -91.10 -52.41 -7.47
CA LEU A 91 -90.17 -52.35 -8.58
C LEU A 91 -89.50 -50.96 -8.70
N ALA A 92 -90.28 -49.88 -8.63
CA ALA A 92 -89.74 -48.51 -8.68
C ALA A 92 -88.80 -48.22 -7.50
N GLN A 93 -89.14 -48.68 -6.28
CA GLN A 93 -88.27 -48.57 -5.12
C GLN A 93 -86.98 -49.38 -5.28
N GLN A 94 -87.06 -50.54 -5.95
CA GLN A 94 -85.90 -51.39 -6.19
C GLN A 94 -84.97 -50.79 -7.26
N GLU A 95 -85.52 -50.19 -8.32
CA GLU A 95 -84.78 -49.39 -9.31
C GLU A 95 -84.11 -48.18 -8.64
N GLU A 96 -84.83 -47.42 -7.82
CA GLU A 96 -84.29 -46.28 -7.07
C GLU A 96 -83.14 -46.70 -6.14
N LEU A 97 -83.26 -47.85 -5.47
CA LEU A 97 -82.20 -48.42 -4.64
C LEU A 97 -80.95 -48.76 -5.46
N THR A 98 -81.11 -49.34 -6.65
CA THR A 98 -79.99 -49.64 -7.54
C THR A 98 -79.30 -48.38 -8.07
N GLU A 99 -80.07 -47.34 -8.42
CA GLU A 99 -79.50 -46.04 -8.81
C GLU A 99 -78.76 -45.38 -7.65
N LEU A 100 -79.29 -45.44 -6.43
CA LEU A 100 -78.63 -44.94 -5.24
C LEU A 100 -77.32 -45.69 -4.97
N HIS A 101 -77.29 -47.01 -5.14
CA HIS A 101 -76.06 -47.79 -5.02
C HIS A 101 -75.03 -47.41 -6.08
N LYS A 102 -75.47 -47.18 -7.33
CA LYS A 102 -74.60 -46.71 -8.42
C LYS A 102 -74.01 -45.33 -8.11
N LYS A 103 -74.85 -44.36 -7.74
CA LYS A 103 -74.42 -43.01 -7.33
C LYS A 103 -73.51 -43.04 -6.10
N LYS A 104 -73.77 -43.93 -5.14
CA LYS A 104 -72.89 -44.14 -3.97
C LYS A 104 -71.52 -44.66 -4.39
N GLY A 105 -71.45 -45.58 -5.35
CA GLY A 105 -70.19 -46.08 -5.92
C GLY A 105 -69.41 -44.99 -6.66
N GLU A 106 -70.09 -44.20 -7.50
CA GLU A 106 -69.51 -43.05 -8.22
C GLU A 106 -68.97 -42.00 -7.23
N ASN A 107 -69.74 -41.65 -6.20
CA ASN A 107 -69.29 -40.74 -5.15
C ASN A 107 -68.09 -41.29 -4.36
N ALA A 108 -68.07 -42.59 -4.06
CA ALA A 108 -66.93 -43.22 -3.40
C ALA A 108 -65.67 -43.16 -4.27
N GLN A 109 -65.78 -43.41 -5.58
CA GLN A 109 -64.65 -43.27 -6.51
C GLN A 109 -64.17 -41.82 -6.59
N MET A 110 -65.08 -40.86 -6.66
CA MET A 110 -64.74 -39.43 -6.68
C MET A 110 -63.98 -39.01 -5.40
N VAL A 111 -64.36 -39.53 -4.23
CA VAL A 111 -63.63 -39.29 -2.97
C VAL A 111 -62.21 -39.87 -3.04
N VAL A 112 -62.02 -41.06 -3.60
CA VAL A 112 -60.68 -41.65 -3.78
C VAL A 112 -59.81 -40.81 -4.70
N ASP A 113 -60.37 -40.37 -5.84
CA ASP A 113 -59.65 -39.54 -6.81
C ASP A 113 -59.29 -38.17 -6.23
N LEU A 114 -60.20 -37.56 -5.46
CA LEU A 114 -59.94 -36.31 -4.74
C LEU A 114 -58.86 -36.48 -3.66
N ASN A 115 -58.89 -37.57 -2.89
CA ASN A 115 -57.84 -37.86 -1.91
C ASN A 115 -56.48 -38.06 -2.58
N LYS A 116 -56.43 -38.72 -3.74
CA LYS A 116 -55.19 -38.88 -4.50
C LYS A 116 -54.64 -37.52 -4.97
N LYS A 117 -55.51 -36.67 -5.54
CA LYS A 117 -55.13 -35.30 -5.93
C LYS A 117 -54.67 -34.47 -4.74
N LEU A 118 -55.32 -34.63 -3.58
CA LEU A 118 -54.92 -33.96 -2.34
C LEU A 118 -53.51 -34.38 -1.91
N GLN A 119 -53.21 -35.67 -1.92
CA GLN A 119 -51.86 -36.18 -1.61
C GLN A 119 -50.79 -35.68 -2.59
N GLU A 120 -51.09 -35.64 -3.89
CA GLU A 120 -50.19 -35.10 -4.91
C GLU A 120 -49.92 -33.60 -4.68
N GLN A 121 -50.96 -32.82 -4.34
CA GLN A 121 -50.83 -31.41 -3.99
C GLN A 121 -50.03 -31.20 -2.70
N GLU A 122 -50.24 -32.02 -1.67
CA GLU A 122 -49.48 -31.95 -0.42
C GLU A 122 -47.99 -32.23 -0.63
N LEU A 123 -47.65 -33.20 -1.49
CA LEU A 123 -46.27 -33.50 -1.86
C LEU A 123 -45.62 -32.34 -2.62
N LEU A 124 -46.34 -31.75 -3.57
CA LEU A 124 -45.86 -30.57 -4.31
C LEU A 124 -45.68 -29.37 -3.38
N LEU A 125 -46.61 -29.14 -2.45
CA LEU A 125 -46.53 -28.08 -1.45
C LEU A 125 -45.25 -28.24 -0.62
N ARG A 126 -45.01 -29.43 -0.03
CA ARG A 126 -43.79 -29.71 0.74
C ARG A 126 -42.53 -29.49 -0.08
N ALA A 127 -42.50 -29.96 -1.32
CA ALA A 127 -41.35 -29.74 -2.20
C ALA A 127 -41.12 -28.24 -2.49
N THR A 128 -42.18 -27.44 -2.59
CA THR A 128 -42.05 -25.98 -2.75
C THR A 128 -41.61 -25.29 -1.46
N GLU A 129 -42.07 -25.74 -0.30
CA GLU A 129 -41.66 -25.26 1.02
C GLU A 129 -40.17 -25.53 1.26
N ASP A 130 -39.68 -26.73 0.97
CA ASP A 130 -38.25 -27.08 1.06
C ASP A 130 -37.37 -26.20 0.16
N ARG A 131 -37.84 -25.90 -1.06
CA ARG A 131 -37.12 -24.97 -1.96
C ARG A 131 -37.13 -23.54 -1.42
N LEU A 132 -38.25 -23.11 -0.85
CA LEU A 132 -38.37 -21.79 -0.25
C LEU A 132 -37.42 -21.65 0.94
N GLU A 133 -37.34 -22.65 1.82
CA GLU A 133 -36.41 -22.65 2.96
C GLU A 133 -34.94 -22.60 2.52
N LYS A 134 -34.57 -23.37 1.49
CA LYS A 134 -33.23 -23.30 0.88
C LYS A 134 -32.93 -21.91 0.30
N SER A 135 -33.91 -21.28 -0.33
CA SER A 135 -33.77 -19.92 -0.85
C SER A 135 -33.62 -18.89 0.29
N ILE A 136 -34.40 -19.02 1.36
CA ILE A 136 -34.33 -18.15 2.55
C ILE A 136 -32.96 -18.24 3.22
N THR A 137 -32.46 -19.46 3.43
CA THR A 137 -31.12 -19.67 4.02
C THR A 137 -30.02 -19.09 3.14
N MET A 138 -30.10 -19.25 1.82
CA MET A 138 -29.17 -18.62 0.87
C MET A 138 -29.22 -17.10 0.95
N VAL A 139 -30.41 -16.49 0.97
CA VAL A 139 -30.58 -15.04 1.11
C VAL A 139 -30.00 -14.54 2.42
N ASN A 140 -30.19 -15.26 3.53
CA ASN A 140 -29.62 -14.90 4.82
C ASN A 140 -28.09 -14.96 4.81
N ASN A 141 -27.51 -15.98 4.18
CA ASN A 141 -26.05 -16.10 4.03
C ASN A 141 -25.48 -14.94 3.19
N LEU A 142 -26.12 -14.62 2.06
CA LEU A 142 -25.71 -13.49 1.22
C LEU A 142 -25.84 -12.16 1.95
N LYS A 143 -26.92 -11.95 2.73
CA LYS A 143 -27.07 -10.74 3.56
C LYS A 143 -25.95 -10.63 4.59
N ALA A 144 -25.58 -11.72 5.26
CA ALA A 144 -24.47 -11.74 6.22
C ALA A 144 -23.12 -11.48 5.55
N GLU A 145 -22.93 -11.91 4.30
CA GLU A 145 -21.72 -11.61 3.52
C GLU A 145 -21.66 -10.14 3.11
N VAL A 146 -22.77 -9.58 2.62
CA VAL A 146 -22.88 -8.16 2.29
C VAL A 146 -22.61 -7.28 3.51
N GLN A 147 -23.13 -7.65 4.68
CA GLN A 147 -22.85 -6.94 5.93
C GLN A 147 -21.37 -7.01 6.32
N ARG A 148 -20.70 -8.15 6.12
CA ARG A 148 -19.26 -8.27 6.36
C ARG A 148 -18.46 -7.38 5.41
N TYR A 149 -18.80 -7.37 4.13
CA TYR A 149 -18.15 -6.47 3.16
C TYR A 149 -18.42 -4.99 3.46
N SER A 150 -19.60 -4.63 3.95
CA SER A 150 -19.89 -3.24 4.30
C SER A 150 -19.06 -2.77 5.49
N VAL A 151 -18.89 -3.60 6.53
CA VAL A 151 -18.02 -3.29 7.68
C VAL A 151 -16.56 -3.16 7.23
N CYS A 152 -16.04 -4.15 6.47
CA CYS A 152 -14.68 -4.12 5.95
C CYS A 152 -14.42 -2.87 5.08
N LYS A 153 -15.40 -2.49 4.25
CA LYS A 153 -15.33 -1.26 3.46
C LYS A 153 -15.21 -0.03 4.36
N THR A 154 -16.02 0.09 5.40
CA THR A 154 -15.93 1.24 6.33
C THR A 154 -14.60 1.28 7.08
N GLU A 155 -14.04 0.12 7.45
CA GLU A 155 -12.72 0.04 8.09
C GLU A 155 -11.61 0.51 7.13
N LEU A 156 -11.67 0.10 5.86
CA LEU A 156 -10.73 0.55 4.83
C LEU A 156 -10.86 2.04 4.51
N GLU A 157 -12.08 2.59 4.53
CA GLU A 157 -12.31 4.03 4.37
C GLU A 157 -11.70 4.82 5.53
N ASN A 158 -11.88 4.35 6.78
CA ASN A 158 -11.28 4.96 7.97
C ASN A 158 -9.74 4.89 7.94
N LEU A 159 -9.17 3.74 7.55
CA LEU A 159 -7.72 3.59 7.43
C LEU A 159 -7.14 4.51 6.34
N ASN A 160 -7.82 4.62 5.20
CA ASN A 160 -7.41 5.57 4.15
C ASN A 160 -7.46 7.01 4.65
N GLN A 161 -8.45 7.38 5.45
CA GLN A 161 -8.51 8.72 6.02
C GLN A 161 -7.34 8.97 6.99
N LEU A 162 -7.03 8.01 7.86
CA LEU A 162 -5.88 8.09 8.76
C LEU A 162 -4.57 8.30 7.99
N ILE A 163 -4.34 7.53 6.93
CA ILE A 163 -3.13 7.67 6.09
C ILE A 163 -3.05 9.06 5.45
N ARG A 164 -4.18 9.64 5.01
CA ARG A 164 -4.20 11.00 4.46
C ARG A 164 -3.84 12.04 5.53
N ASP A 165 -4.37 11.89 6.74
CA ASP A 165 -4.10 12.81 7.84
C ASP A 165 -2.61 12.73 8.27
N GLU A 166 -2.04 11.52 8.34
CA GLU A 166 -0.60 11.32 8.57
C GLU A 166 0.26 11.94 7.47
N HIS A 167 -0.13 11.76 6.21
CA HIS A 167 0.58 12.36 5.07
C HIS A 167 0.57 13.89 5.14
N GLN A 168 -0.57 14.50 5.47
CA GLN A 168 -0.68 15.95 5.65
C GLN A 168 0.19 16.44 6.81
N ALA A 169 0.19 15.73 7.95
CA ALA A 169 1.04 16.07 9.09
C ALA A 169 2.54 16.02 8.73
N LEU A 170 2.96 14.98 8.00
CA LEU A 170 4.34 14.85 7.51
C LEU A 170 4.70 15.95 6.51
N GLN A 171 3.79 16.33 5.62
CA GLN A 171 4.01 17.40 4.65
C GLN A 171 4.22 18.76 5.36
N LEU A 172 3.43 19.05 6.39
CA LEU A 172 3.60 20.25 7.22
C LEU A 172 4.94 20.23 7.98
N ALA A 173 5.29 19.08 8.57
CA ALA A 173 6.57 18.92 9.27
C ALA A 173 7.77 19.09 8.32
N TYR A 174 7.67 18.57 7.10
CA TYR A 174 8.68 18.72 6.06
C TYR A 174 8.83 20.18 5.64
N SER A 175 7.72 20.88 5.37
CA SER A 175 7.75 22.32 5.04
C SER A 175 8.39 23.16 6.15
N HIS A 176 8.11 22.85 7.42
CA HIS A 176 8.76 23.50 8.56
C HIS A 176 10.27 23.24 8.64
N LEU A 177 10.70 22.01 8.34
CA LEU A 177 12.12 21.66 8.28
C LEU A 177 12.84 22.35 7.12
N GLU A 178 12.21 22.47 5.95
CA GLU A 178 12.74 23.22 4.82
C GLU A 178 12.93 24.71 5.17
N GLU A 179 11.97 25.31 5.86
CA GLU A 179 12.08 26.70 6.30
C GLU A 179 13.25 26.90 7.27
N LYS A 180 13.43 25.97 8.23
CA LYS A 180 14.60 25.97 9.14
C LYS A 180 15.91 25.82 8.38
N LEU A 181 15.99 24.90 7.43
CA LEU A 181 17.18 24.71 6.60
C LEU A 181 17.51 25.99 5.83
N ARG A 182 16.51 26.63 5.23
CA ARG A 182 16.68 27.88 4.51
C ARG A 182 17.21 28.99 5.42
N LYS A 183 16.66 29.15 6.62
CA LYS A 183 17.15 30.10 7.64
C LYS A 183 18.62 29.85 8.00
N CYS A 184 18.98 28.60 8.29
CA CYS A 184 20.38 28.26 8.61
C CYS A 184 21.33 28.51 7.42
N GLN A 185 20.88 28.25 6.19
CA GLN A 185 21.66 28.56 4.99
C GLN A 185 21.85 30.07 4.80
N ASP A 186 20.82 30.87 5.05
CA ASP A 186 20.90 32.33 4.97
C ASP A 186 21.85 32.90 6.04
N GLU A 187 21.79 32.40 7.28
CA GLU A 187 22.73 32.75 8.35
C GLU A 187 24.18 32.39 7.97
N ASN A 188 24.41 31.19 7.44
CA ASN A 188 25.74 30.77 7.01
C ASN A 188 26.27 31.65 5.88
N ARG A 189 25.43 32.01 4.90
CA ARG A 189 25.80 32.98 3.84
C ARG A 189 26.21 34.33 4.42
N GLN A 190 25.44 34.85 5.39
CA GLN A 190 25.77 36.13 6.04
C GLN A 190 27.10 36.06 6.81
N LEU A 191 27.37 34.95 7.50
CA LEU A 191 28.64 34.72 8.19
C LEU A 191 29.82 34.64 7.22
N VAL A 192 29.67 33.92 6.11
CA VAL A 192 30.70 33.84 5.07
C VAL A 192 31.00 35.23 4.48
N VAL A 193 29.96 36.00 4.14
CA VAL A 193 30.13 37.38 3.64
C VAL A 193 30.85 38.25 4.67
N SER A 194 30.48 38.15 5.95
CA SER A 194 31.14 38.89 7.03
C SER A 194 32.61 38.49 7.16
N LEU A 195 32.91 37.20 7.10
CA LEU A 195 34.28 36.67 7.16
C LEU A 195 35.12 37.16 5.98
N MET A 196 34.56 37.15 4.76
CA MET A 196 35.23 37.69 3.58
C MET A 196 35.58 39.16 3.75
N LYS A 197 34.65 39.96 4.32
CA LYS A 197 34.89 41.38 4.61
C LYS A 197 36.03 41.58 5.61
N TYR A 198 36.08 40.78 6.69
CA TYR A 198 37.19 40.81 7.64
C TYR A 198 38.51 40.43 6.99
N LYS A 199 38.54 39.35 6.19
CA LYS A 199 39.74 38.91 5.48
C LYS A 199 40.23 39.92 4.44
N SER A 200 39.33 40.58 3.71
CA SER A 200 39.68 41.67 2.79
C SER A 200 40.36 42.81 3.55
N LYS A 201 39.77 43.24 4.67
CA LYS A 201 40.33 44.32 5.49
C LYS A 201 41.70 43.97 6.07
N ASP A 202 41.89 42.73 6.49
CA ASP A 202 43.21 42.26 6.97
C ASP A 202 44.24 42.20 5.83
N ALA A 203 43.84 41.77 4.63
CA ALA A 203 44.70 41.76 3.46
C ALA A 203 45.10 43.17 3.01
N GLU A 204 44.17 44.13 3.04
CA GLU A 204 44.44 45.55 2.78
C GLU A 204 45.49 46.12 3.75
N LYS A 205 45.35 45.85 5.06
CA LYS A 205 46.35 46.27 6.06
C LYS A 205 47.72 45.67 5.81
N LEU A 206 47.79 44.36 5.51
CA LEU A 206 49.06 43.70 5.20
C LEU A 206 49.71 44.28 3.94
N ASN A 207 48.92 44.64 2.92
CA ASN A 207 49.42 45.31 1.72
C ASN A 207 49.96 46.71 2.04
N GLU A 208 49.24 47.50 2.85
CA GLU A 208 49.71 48.80 3.31
C GLU A 208 51.05 48.69 4.07
N GLU A 209 51.17 47.72 4.98
CA GLU A 209 52.42 47.45 5.71
C GLU A 209 53.55 47.03 4.75
N ASN A 210 53.28 46.14 3.80
CA ASN A 210 54.27 45.71 2.81
C ASN A 210 54.71 46.87 1.89
N ASP A 211 53.79 47.74 1.47
CA ASP A 211 54.09 48.93 0.68
C ASP A 211 54.98 49.91 1.46
N THR A 212 54.68 50.15 2.73
CA THR A 212 55.55 51.00 3.58
C THR A 212 56.94 50.39 3.77
N PHE A 213 57.02 49.08 4.00
CA PHE A 213 58.28 48.36 4.10
C PHE A 213 59.10 48.45 2.81
N ASN A 214 58.46 48.22 1.66
CA ASN A 214 59.12 48.31 0.35
C ASN A 214 59.58 49.74 0.05
N ARG A 215 58.76 50.76 0.30
CA ARG A 215 59.16 52.16 0.15
C ARG A 215 60.39 52.48 1.00
N LEU A 216 60.40 52.05 2.27
CA LEU A 216 61.53 52.28 3.16
C LEU A 216 62.79 51.55 2.68
N ARG A 217 62.65 50.32 2.16
CA ARG A 217 63.74 49.54 1.57
C ARG A 217 64.30 50.22 0.32
N TYR A 218 63.45 50.65 -0.61
CA TYR A 218 63.89 51.38 -1.81
C TYR A 218 64.58 52.70 -1.46
N ALA A 219 64.09 53.43 -0.45
CA ALA A 219 64.73 54.65 0.02
C ALA A 219 66.11 54.39 0.65
N ARG A 220 66.26 53.34 1.46
CA ARG A 220 67.56 52.91 2.00
C ARG A 220 68.53 52.53 0.90
N LEU A 221 68.11 51.68 -0.03
CA LEU A 221 68.94 51.26 -1.17
C LEU A 221 69.37 52.47 -2.01
N LYS A 222 68.46 53.41 -2.27
CA LYS A 222 68.80 54.65 -2.98
C LYS A 222 69.86 55.46 -2.24
N LYS A 223 69.75 55.60 -0.92
CA LYS A 223 70.74 56.29 -0.09
C LYS A 223 72.10 55.59 -0.10
N GLU A 224 72.12 54.26 0.00
CA GLU A 224 73.33 53.44 -0.10
C GLU A 224 73.99 53.57 -1.48
N LEU A 225 73.20 53.58 -2.56
CA LEU A 225 73.72 53.82 -3.91
C LEU A 225 74.26 55.24 -4.09
N GLU A 226 73.60 56.26 -3.52
CA GLU A 226 74.11 57.63 -3.52
C GLU A 226 75.41 57.77 -2.70
N GLU A 227 75.53 57.04 -1.59
CA GLU A 227 76.74 56.98 -0.77
C GLU A 227 77.87 56.23 -1.49
N ALA A 228 77.59 55.08 -2.10
CA ALA A 228 78.54 54.32 -2.91
C ALA A 228 78.97 55.07 -4.18
N ALA A 229 78.08 55.84 -4.81
CA ALA A 229 78.43 56.70 -5.95
C ALA A 229 79.31 57.89 -5.53
N LYS A 230 79.21 58.35 -4.28
CA LYS A 230 80.13 59.35 -3.70
C LYS A 230 81.46 58.73 -3.28
N ASP A 231 81.49 57.45 -2.92
CA ASP A 231 82.70 56.71 -2.60
C ASP A 231 83.43 56.27 -3.89
N THR A 232 84.01 57.24 -4.60
CA THR A 232 84.94 56.98 -5.70
C THR A 232 86.32 56.61 -5.17
N ARG A 233 86.40 55.54 -4.36
CA ARG A 233 87.63 54.80 -4.15
C ARG A 233 87.67 53.67 -5.16
N GLY A 234 88.35 53.90 -6.28
CA GLY A 234 88.60 52.86 -7.29
C GLY A 234 89.29 51.66 -6.64
N ILE A 235 88.69 50.48 -6.79
CA ILE A 235 89.28 49.21 -6.36
C ILE A 235 90.22 48.75 -7.49
N PRO A 236 91.53 48.53 -7.23
CA PRO A 236 92.46 47.97 -8.22
C PRO A 236 92.07 46.53 -8.59
N PRO A 237 92.18 46.13 -9.86
CA PRO A 237 91.73 44.82 -10.34
C PRO A 237 92.77 43.73 -10.05
N ASP A 238 93.09 43.48 -8.78
CA ASP A 238 94.12 42.47 -8.44
C ASP A 238 93.91 41.85 -7.06
N THR A 239 92.74 41.26 -6.82
CA THR A 239 92.53 40.28 -5.73
C THR A 239 91.21 39.52 -5.95
N MET A 240 91.23 38.58 -6.90
CA MET A 240 90.26 37.49 -6.98
C MET A 240 91.02 36.16 -6.95
N PRO A 241 90.77 35.26 -5.98
CA PRO A 241 91.43 33.96 -5.90
C PRO A 241 91.07 33.05 -7.09
N PRO A 242 92.02 32.28 -7.65
CA PRO A 242 91.81 31.45 -8.83
C PRO A 242 91.34 30.04 -8.43
N GLU A 243 90.08 29.86 -8.04
CA GLU A 243 89.39 28.56 -8.04
C GLU A 243 87.93 28.73 -7.62
N CYS A 244 87.12 29.31 -8.49
CA CYS A 244 85.67 29.10 -8.47
C CYS A 244 85.16 29.34 -9.88
N GLY A 245 85.36 28.35 -10.76
CA GLY A 245 84.65 28.34 -12.03
C GLY A 245 83.16 28.22 -11.74
N PRO A 246 82.28 29.01 -12.38
CA PRO A 246 80.85 28.78 -12.26
C PRO A 246 80.58 27.35 -12.73
N ILE A 247 79.97 26.52 -11.88
CA ILE A 247 79.31 25.30 -12.34
C ILE A 247 78.13 25.78 -13.18
N VAL A 248 78.40 26.08 -14.44
CA VAL A 248 77.37 26.27 -15.45
C VAL A 248 76.91 24.87 -15.80
N GLU A 249 76.00 24.32 -14.98
CA GLU A 249 75.14 23.25 -15.48
C GLU A 249 74.46 23.80 -16.72
N LYS A 250 74.84 23.27 -17.89
CA LYS A 250 74.25 23.65 -19.17
C LYS A 250 72.83 23.10 -19.23
N SER A 251 71.88 23.79 -18.60
CA SER A 251 70.47 23.59 -18.85
C SER A 251 70.12 24.22 -20.19
N ALA A 252 70.08 23.40 -21.24
CA ALA A 252 69.60 23.81 -22.56
C ALA A 252 68.14 23.36 -22.75
N VAL A 253 67.32 24.22 -23.37
CA VAL A 253 65.95 23.85 -23.72
C VAL A 253 66.00 22.81 -24.85
N PRO A 254 65.38 21.63 -24.71
CA PRO A 254 65.39 20.62 -25.75
C PRO A 254 64.60 21.10 -26.98
N SER A 255 65.20 21.04 -28.17
CA SER A 255 64.58 21.50 -29.43
C SER A 255 63.96 20.37 -30.27
N LYS A 256 64.28 19.10 -29.97
CA LYS A 256 63.75 17.92 -30.67
C LYS A 256 63.65 16.72 -29.72
N ALA A 257 62.63 15.87 -29.92
CA ALA A 257 62.51 14.61 -29.19
C ALA A 257 63.65 13.66 -29.56
N ILE A 258 64.33 13.11 -28.54
CA ILE A 258 65.50 12.25 -28.69
C ILE A 258 65.09 10.77 -28.71
N ILE A 259 64.07 10.37 -27.95
CA ILE A 259 63.58 9.00 -27.82
C ILE A 259 62.04 9.02 -27.78
N ILE A 260 61.39 8.08 -28.47
CA ILE A 260 59.94 7.86 -28.46
C ILE A 260 59.71 6.36 -28.22
N PHE A 261 58.91 6.02 -27.21
CA PHE A 261 58.60 4.63 -26.86
C PHE A 261 57.23 4.51 -26.17
N ASP A 262 56.60 3.33 -26.28
CA ASP A 262 55.30 3.05 -25.69
C ASP A 262 55.45 2.62 -24.23
N ALA A 263 55.18 3.54 -23.30
CA ALA A 263 55.37 3.26 -21.88
C ALA A 263 54.23 2.46 -21.25
N HIS A 264 52.96 2.77 -21.54
CA HIS A 264 51.79 2.14 -20.89
C HIS A 264 50.68 1.79 -21.89
N GLU A 265 49.81 0.85 -21.54
CA GLU A 265 48.65 0.42 -22.36
C GLU A 265 47.46 1.41 -22.29
N GLY A 266 47.72 2.67 -21.94
CA GLY A 266 46.71 3.70 -21.73
C GLY A 266 47.35 5.06 -21.42
N GLU A 267 46.54 6.01 -20.95
CA GLU A 267 47.03 7.35 -20.63
C GLU A 267 48.12 7.31 -19.55
N ILE A 268 49.21 8.03 -19.80
CA ILE A 268 50.31 8.23 -18.87
C ILE A 268 49.99 9.50 -18.08
N SER A 269 49.76 9.35 -16.78
CA SER A 269 49.35 10.48 -15.93
C SER A 269 50.50 11.03 -15.09
N ALA A 270 51.60 10.29 -14.94
CA ALA A 270 52.72 10.70 -14.11
C ALA A 270 54.08 10.27 -14.68
N VAL A 271 55.08 11.14 -14.54
CA VAL A 271 56.47 10.88 -14.94
C VAL A 271 57.45 11.59 -14.00
N LYS A 272 58.50 10.88 -13.54
CA LYS A 272 59.58 11.46 -12.74
C LYS A 272 60.91 10.77 -12.97
N TRP A 273 61.99 11.56 -13.01
CA TRP A 273 63.35 11.07 -12.93
C TRP A 273 63.75 10.78 -11.48
N SER A 274 64.54 9.72 -11.29
CA SER A 274 65.22 9.47 -10.03
C SER A 274 66.29 10.56 -9.80
N PRO A 275 66.42 11.08 -8.57
CA PRO A 275 67.43 12.09 -8.25
C PRO A 275 68.84 11.52 -8.12
N VAL A 276 68.99 10.19 -8.04
CA VAL A 276 70.27 9.51 -7.78
C VAL A 276 70.70 8.64 -8.95
N ASP A 277 69.76 7.93 -9.57
CA ASP A 277 70.02 7.01 -10.68
C ASP A 277 69.46 7.57 -12.00
N GLN A 278 69.98 7.14 -13.15
CA GLN A 278 69.39 7.45 -14.47
C GLN A 278 68.14 6.61 -14.78
N VAL A 279 67.21 6.55 -13.82
CA VAL A 279 65.96 5.78 -13.93
C VAL A 279 64.78 6.74 -14.06
N LEU A 280 63.93 6.48 -15.05
CA LEU A 280 62.66 7.18 -15.24
C LEU A 280 61.52 6.31 -14.70
N ALA A 281 60.68 6.86 -13.82
CA ALA A 281 59.43 6.23 -13.40
C ALA A 281 58.25 6.84 -14.16
N THR A 282 57.36 5.99 -14.67
CA THR A 282 56.11 6.38 -15.32
C THR A 282 54.91 5.70 -14.64
N GLY A 283 53.81 6.42 -14.47
CA GLY A 283 52.55 5.90 -13.94
C GLY A 283 51.42 6.09 -14.95
N GLY A 284 50.64 5.03 -15.16
CA GLY A 284 49.58 5.02 -16.18
C GLY A 284 48.23 4.50 -15.70
N GLN A 285 47.23 4.64 -16.58
CA GLN A 285 45.88 4.07 -16.39
C GLN A 285 45.85 2.54 -16.41
N ASP A 286 46.91 1.89 -16.91
CA ASP A 286 47.10 0.43 -16.82
C ASP A 286 47.37 -0.07 -15.38
N ARG A 287 47.30 0.84 -14.40
CA ARG A 287 47.39 0.60 -12.94
C ARG A 287 48.78 0.17 -12.48
N LYS A 288 49.80 0.46 -13.29
CA LYS A 288 51.20 0.08 -13.02
C LYS A 288 52.07 1.32 -12.91
N VAL A 289 53.12 1.21 -12.09
CA VAL A 289 54.29 2.11 -12.22
C VAL A 289 55.40 1.33 -12.90
N LYS A 290 55.96 1.86 -13.97
CA LYS A 290 57.05 1.24 -14.73
C LYS A 290 58.34 2.02 -14.52
N LEU A 291 59.43 1.31 -14.36
CA LEU A 291 60.78 1.87 -14.25
C LEU A 291 61.51 1.62 -15.56
N TRP A 292 62.15 2.66 -16.07
CA TRP A 292 62.87 2.65 -17.33
C TRP A 292 64.31 3.04 -17.10
N ASP A 293 65.22 2.25 -17.64
CA ASP A 293 66.62 2.64 -17.79
C ASP A 293 66.77 3.33 -19.15
N ILE A 294 67.21 4.58 -19.14
CA ILE A 294 67.36 5.37 -20.36
C ILE A 294 68.84 5.57 -20.59
N SER A 295 69.41 4.74 -21.46
CA SER A 295 70.81 4.81 -21.83
C SER A 295 70.96 4.80 -23.36
N LYS A 296 71.84 5.66 -23.87
CA LYS A 296 72.29 5.68 -25.28
C LYS A 296 71.19 5.58 -26.35
N GLY A 297 70.03 6.22 -26.13
CA GLY A 297 68.97 6.35 -27.13
C GLY A 297 67.90 5.25 -27.09
N THR A 298 67.97 4.31 -26.16
CA THR A 298 66.93 3.31 -25.91
C THR A 298 66.34 3.47 -24.51
N ALA A 299 65.07 3.10 -24.37
CA ALA A 299 64.37 3.05 -23.08
C ALA A 299 64.01 1.60 -22.78
N ASP A 300 64.75 0.99 -21.86
CA ASP A 300 64.59 -0.41 -21.49
C ASP A 300 63.77 -0.52 -20.20
N CYS A 301 62.78 -1.41 -20.18
CA CYS A 301 61.95 -1.62 -19.00
C CYS A 301 62.76 -2.34 -17.91
N ARG A 302 63.14 -1.59 -16.88
CA ARG A 302 63.91 -2.07 -15.73
C ARG A 302 63.06 -2.78 -14.69
N GLY A 303 61.77 -2.42 -14.57
CA GLY A 303 60.91 -3.01 -13.55
C GLY A 303 59.44 -2.60 -13.61
N LEU A 304 58.58 -3.47 -13.07
CA LEU A 304 57.13 -3.28 -13.01
C LEU A 304 56.66 -3.29 -11.55
N LEU A 305 56.12 -2.16 -11.09
CA LEU A 305 55.56 -2.02 -9.77
C LEU A 305 54.03 -2.17 -9.85
N VAL A 306 53.55 -3.27 -9.30
CA VAL A 306 52.13 -3.67 -9.32
C VAL A 306 51.53 -3.54 -7.92
N GLY A 307 50.21 -3.38 -7.85
CA GLY A 307 49.45 -3.38 -6.60
C GLY A 307 48.34 -2.32 -6.53
N SER A 308 48.37 -1.34 -7.44
CA SER A 308 47.32 -0.32 -7.56
C SER A 308 46.07 -0.91 -8.22
N ASN A 309 44.89 -0.55 -7.70
CA ASN A 309 43.60 -1.03 -8.22
C ASN A 309 42.97 -0.07 -9.24
N ALA A 310 43.51 1.14 -9.38
CA ALA A 310 43.13 2.13 -10.40
C ALA A 310 44.39 2.83 -10.98
N GLY A 311 44.19 3.70 -11.96
CA GLY A 311 45.28 4.44 -12.61
C GLY A 311 46.17 5.18 -11.62
N VAL A 312 47.48 5.22 -11.89
CA VAL A 312 48.45 5.93 -11.04
C VAL A 312 48.58 7.36 -11.50
N MET A 313 48.14 8.29 -10.67
CA MET A 313 48.00 9.72 -10.99
C MET A 313 49.24 10.53 -10.68
N SER A 314 50.11 10.05 -9.78
CA SER A 314 51.37 10.72 -9.43
C SER A 314 52.41 9.70 -8.99
N VAL A 315 53.68 9.95 -9.33
CA VAL A 315 54.83 9.17 -8.88
C VAL A 315 55.91 10.11 -8.35
N ASN A 316 56.61 9.71 -7.28
CA ASN A 316 57.71 10.49 -6.71
C ASN A 316 58.78 9.56 -6.14
N PHE A 317 60.04 9.95 -6.28
CA PHE A 317 61.19 9.27 -5.68
C PHE A 317 61.52 9.90 -4.34
N ASP A 318 61.95 9.09 -3.39
CA ASP A 318 62.63 9.61 -2.21
C ASP A 318 63.95 10.30 -2.62
N SER A 319 64.42 11.23 -1.78
CA SER A 319 65.67 11.97 -1.91
C SER A 319 66.90 11.05 -2.13
N CYS A 320 66.88 9.86 -1.52
CA CYS A 320 67.94 8.85 -1.69
C CYS A 320 67.69 7.87 -2.85
N GLY A 321 66.62 8.03 -3.64
CA GLY A 321 66.29 7.16 -4.79
C GLY A 321 65.94 5.71 -4.42
N THR A 322 65.81 5.39 -3.13
CA THR A 322 65.62 4.00 -2.64
C THR A 322 64.17 3.55 -2.73
N TYR A 323 63.23 4.48 -2.61
CA TYR A 323 61.79 4.23 -2.61
C TYR A 323 61.08 5.08 -3.64
N ILE A 324 59.98 4.54 -4.17
CA ILE A 324 59.03 5.26 -5.03
C ILE A 324 57.67 5.24 -4.37
N LEU A 325 57.07 6.42 -4.26
CA LEU A 325 55.69 6.60 -3.86
C LEU A 325 54.82 6.83 -5.10
N GLY A 326 53.74 6.07 -5.21
CA GLY A 326 52.73 6.25 -6.25
C GLY A 326 51.36 6.47 -5.62
N ALA A 327 50.69 7.55 -6.04
CA ALA A 327 49.32 7.85 -5.66
C ALA A 327 48.36 7.37 -6.75
N SER A 328 47.38 6.55 -6.37
CA SER A 328 46.41 5.96 -7.30
C SER A 328 45.02 6.56 -7.09
N ASN A 329 44.22 6.52 -8.16
CA ASN A 329 42.79 6.88 -8.12
C ASN A 329 41.92 5.91 -7.30
N ASP A 330 42.50 4.84 -6.74
CA ASP A 330 41.82 3.92 -5.83
C ASP A 330 41.79 4.41 -4.38
N PHE A 331 42.06 5.71 -4.18
CA PHE A 331 42.17 6.39 -2.89
C PHE A 331 43.31 5.90 -1.98
N ALA A 332 44.29 5.15 -2.52
CA ALA A 332 45.46 4.71 -1.79
C ALA A 332 46.77 5.19 -2.42
N SER A 333 47.75 5.46 -1.55
CA SER A 333 49.15 5.68 -1.93
C SER A 333 49.96 4.46 -1.53
N ARG A 334 50.88 4.05 -2.40
CA ARG A 334 51.69 2.85 -2.24
C ARG A 334 53.16 3.20 -2.38
N VAL A 335 54.00 2.50 -1.63
CA VAL A 335 55.45 2.69 -1.66
C VAL A 335 56.11 1.39 -2.07
N TRP A 336 57.01 1.46 -3.05
CA TRP A 336 57.81 0.32 -3.49
C TRP A 336 59.30 0.60 -3.28
N GLY A 337 60.08 -0.44 -3.03
CA GLY A 337 61.53 -0.34 -3.14
C GLY A 337 61.97 -0.38 -4.60
N VAL A 338 62.92 0.47 -4.98
CA VAL A 338 63.40 0.59 -6.37
C VAL A 338 64.25 -0.62 -6.78
N THR A 339 65.06 -1.13 -5.84
CA THR A 339 65.97 -2.26 -6.08
C THR A 339 65.27 -3.62 -6.03
N ASP A 340 64.32 -3.79 -5.11
CA ASP A 340 63.61 -5.05 -4.92
C ASP A 340 62.24 -5.11 -5.63
N GLN A 341 61.77 -3.99 -6.18
CA GLN A 341 60.52 -3.84 -6.93
C GLN A 341 59.29 -4.35 -6.17
N ARG A 342 59.35 -4.34 -4.83
CA ARG A 342 58.32 -4.90 -3.96
C ARG A 342 57.55 -3.83 -3.21
N LEU A 343 56.25 -4.03 -3.10
CA LEU A 343 55.35 -3.19 -2.32
C LEU A 343 55.72 -3.28 -0.82
N LYS A 344 55.94 -2.13 -0.18
CA LYS A 344 56.23 -2.03 1.25
C LYS A 344 54.92 -1.85 2.01
N VAL A 345 54.49 -2.90 2.71
CA VAL A 345 53.17 -2.96 3.39
C VAL A 345 53.25 -2.52 4.86
N ARG A 346 54.46 -2.37 5.43
CA ARG A 346 54.71 -1.79 6.75
C ARG A 346 56.06 -1.05 6.77
N PHE A 347 56.07 0.17 7.28
CA PHE A 347 57.27 0.77 7.86
C PHE A 347 57.30 0.31 9.32
N SER A 348 58.18 -0.62 9.67
CA SER A 348 58.44 -1.01 11.06
C SER A 348 59.72 -0.36 11.54
#